data_AF-A0A662M691-F1
#
_entry.id   AF-A0A662M691-F1
#
_cell.length_a   1.000
_cell.length_b   1.000
_cell.length_c   1.000
_cell.angle_alpha   90.00
_cell.angle_beta   90.00
_cell.angle_gamma   90.00
#
_symmetry.space_group_name_H-M   'P 1'
#
loop_
_entity.id
_entity.type
_entity.pdbx_description
1 polymer ?
#
loop_
_entity_poly.entity_id
_entity_poly.type
_entity_poly.pdbx_seq_one_letter_code
_entity_poly.pdbx_strand_id
1 'polypeptide(L)'
;MNSIQPRKQRKNLYNAPLHKQRKWLASHLAEDLMLKYNKRSVPVVRGDTVKVVRGNFKNHVDKVREVDLVKQVIEVEGVVTTKVDGSKVPRPIHPSNVIITKLNLTDPRRREKLERGLSEEAKKEIEMEAKRQIEEERLEEERRKEEEARKAAEAKEAQEEPEEQQAKQPEEKAAEEAVEEPEGKPEKVEEVKEKTEEEPGEAESKEEPEPVEEPKKAEEEQVEEEAEGKKKDGGAAEDLNNKDIEG
;
A
#
# COMPACT_ATOMS: atom_id res chain seq x y z
N MET A 1 -32.71 -18.70 -17.22
CA MET A 1 -33.85 -17.94 -16.66
C MET A 1 -33.34 -16.60 -16.17
N ASN A 2 -33.79 -15.50 -16.79
CA ASN A 2 -33.50 -14.15 -16.32
C ASN A 2 -34.74 -13.60 -15.61
N SER A 3 -34.61 -13.24 -14.33
CA SER A 3 -35.69 -12.61 -13.57
C SER A 3 -35.73 -11.11 -13.88
N ILE A 4 -36.89 -10.59 -14.28
CA ILE A 4 -37.11 -9.15 -14.54
C ILE A 4 -37.21 -8.34 -13.23
N GLN A 5 -37.55 -9.00 -12.11
CA GLN A 5 -37.77 -8.32 -10.83
C GLN A 5 -36.50 -7.63 -10.28
N PRO A 6 -36.52 -6.28 -10.08
CA PRO A 6 -35.34 -5.54 -9.62
C PRO A 6 -34.81 -5.96 -8.25
N ARG A 7 -35.70 -6.38 -7.33
CA ARG A 7 -35.32 -6.88 -6.00
C ARG A 7 -34.43 -8.12 -6.09
N LYS A 8 -34.80 -9.07 -6.96
CA LYS A 8 -34.03 -10.31 -7.18
C LYS A 8 -32.69 -10.04 -7.87
N GLN A 9 -32.66 -9.10 -8.81
CA GLN A 9 -31.42 -8.70 -9.49
C GLN A 9 -30.42 -8.04 -8.53
N ARG A 10 -30.87 -7.09 -7.70
CA ARG A 10 -30.03 -6.46 -6.67
C ARG A 10 -29.49 -7.49 -5.68
N LYS A 11 -30.34 -8.39 -5.17
CA LYS A 11 -29.91 -9.49 -4.28
C LYS A 11 -28.83 -10.36 -4.91
N ASN A 12 -28.95 -10.68 -6.20
CA ASN A 12 -27.95 -11.46 -6.92
C ASN A 12 -26.61 -10.71 -7.07
N LEU A 13 -26.64 -9.38 -7.27
CA LEU A 13 -25.42 -8.59 -7.39
C LEU A 13 -24.63 -8.57 -6.08
N TYR A 14 -25.29 -8.29 -4.96
CA TYR A 14 -24.65 -8.23 -3.65
C TYR A 14 -24.14 -9.60 -3.16
N ASN A 15 -24.90 -10.66 -3.39
CA ASN A 15 -24.59 -12.00 -2.86
C ASN A 15 -23.81 -12.89 -3.85
N ALA A 16 -23.35 -12.35 -4.98
CA ALA A 16 -22.66 -13.16 -5.97
C ALA A 16 -21.29 -13.62 -5.48
N PRO A 17 -20.88 -14.87 -5.82
CA PRO A 17 -19.53 -15.34 -5.56
C PRO A 17 -18.49 -14.59 -6.41
N LEU A 18 -17.24 -14.55 -5.93
CA LEU A 18 -16.12 -13.79 -6.51
C LEU A 18 -15.89 -14.07 -8.01
N HIS A 19 -16.02 -15.32 -8.45
CA HIS A 19 -15.81 -15.70 -9.85
C HIS A 19 -16.88 -15.09 -10.79
N LYS A 20 -18.08 -14.79 -10.29
CA LYS A 20 -19.11 -14.06 -11.04
C LYS A 20 -18.86 -12.56 -11.00
N GLN A 21 -18.49 -12.02 -9.84
CA GLN A 21 -18.12 -10.60 -9.68
C GLN A 21 -16.99 -10.19 -10.64
N ARG A 22 -15.98 -11.05 -10.81
CA ARG A 22 -14.88 -10.83 -11.78
C ARG A 22 -15.38 -10.57 -13.21
N LYS A 23 -16.48 -11.21 -13.64
CA LYS A 23 -17.02 -11.00 -14.99
C LYS A 23 -17.71 -9.65 -15.13
N TRP A 24 -18.21 -9.08 -14.03
CA TRP A 24 -18.86 -7.77 -14.01
C TRP A 24 -17.85 -6.63 -14.03
N LEU A 25 -16.63 -6.85 -13.53
CA LEU A 25 -15.52 -5.90 -13.63
C LEU A 25 -14.84 -5.90 -15.01
N ALA A 26 -15.65 -5.89 -16.07
CA ALA A 26 -15.17 -5.73 -17.44
C ALA A 26 -15.15 -4.25 -17.83
N SER A 27 -14.12 -3.86 -18.57
CA SER A 27 -13.97 -2.53 -19.17
C SER A 27 -14.01 -2.63 -20.69
N HIS A 28 -14.37 -1.54 -21.35
CA HIS A 28 -14.27 -1.43 -22.80
C HIS A 28 -12.81 -1.39 -23.24
N LEU A 29 -12.54 -1.98 -24.41
CA LEU A 29 -11.25 -1.87 -25.09
C LEU A 29 -11.21 -0.59 -25.94
N ALA A 30 -10.02 -0.03 -26.14
CA ALA A 30 -9.79 0.97 -27.17
C ALA A 30 -10.05 0.41 -28.58
N GLU A 31 -10.36 1.26 -29.53
CA GLU A 31 -10.77 0.87 -30.89
C GLU A 31 -9.73 -0.03 -31.58
N ASP A 32 -8.44 0.30 -31.43
CA ASP A 32 -7.33 -0.50 -31.96
C ASP A 32 -7.34 -1.95 -31.45
N LEU A 33 -7.57 -2.10 -30.14
CA LEU A 33 -7.66 -3.41 -29.48
C LEU A 33 -8.96 -4.12 -29.84
N MET A 34 -10.07 -3.40 -30.02
CA MET A 34 -11.34 -3.99 -30.44
C MET A 34 -11.21 -4.65 -31.81
N LEU A 35 -10.52 -4.00 -32.75
CA LEU A 35 -10.25 -4.53 -34.09
C LEU A 35 -9.31 -5.74 -34.02
N LYS A 36 -8.20 -5.64 -33.26
CA LYS A 36 -7.23 -6.74 -33.11
C LYS A 36 -7.82 -7.99 -32.50
N TYR A 37 -8.59 -7.83 -31.42
CA TYR A 37 -9.10 -8.96 -30.62
C TYR A 37 -10.55 -9.34 -30.95
N ASN A 38 -11.22 -8.61 -31.85
CA ASN A 38 -12.64 -8.75 -32.18
C ASN A 38 -13.55 -8.87 -30.94
N LYS A 39 -13.23 -8.11 -29.87
CA LYS A 39 -13.94 -8.13 -28.58
C LYS A 39 -14.21 -6.71 -28.12
N ARG A 40 -15.40 -6.49 -27.58
CA ARG A 40 -15.81 -5.17 -27.07
C ARG A 40 -15.28 -4.85 -25.67
N SER A 41 -15.12 -5.86 -24.82
CA SER A 41 -14.79 -5.68 -23.41
C SER A 41 -14.17 -6.92 -22.79
N VAL A 42 -13.29 -6.72 -21.82
CA VAL A 42 -12.53 -7.77 -21.12
C VAL A 42 -12.48 -7.43 -19.62
N PRO A 43 -12.49 -8.44 -18.71
CA PRO A 43 -12.23 -8.21 -17.30
C PRO A 43 -10.88 -7.53 -17.06
N VAL A 44 -10.88 -6.45 -16.27
CA VAL A 44 -9.66 -5.71 -15.94
C VAL A 44 -8.74 -6.56 -15.05
N VAL A 45 -7.44 -6.52 -15.32
CA VAL A 45 -6.41 -7.20 -14.53
C VAL A 45 -5.31 -6.20 -14.15
N ARG A 46 -4.59 -6.50 -13.07
CA ARG A 46 -3.41 -5.74 -12.63
C ARG A 46 -2.38 -5.65 -13.77
N GLY A 47 -1.81 -4.46 -13.95
CA GLY A 47 -0.86 -4.16 -15.03
C GLY A 47 -1.48 -3.82 -16.39
N ASP A 48 -2.81 -3.90 -16.56
CA ASP A 48 -3.46 -3.30 -17.73
C ASP A 48 -3.25 -1.78 -17.71
N THR A 49 -2.99 -1.17 -18.87
CA THR A 49 -2.97 0.30 -18.99
C THR A 49 -4.36 0.79 -19.36
N VAL A 50 -4.83 1.79 -18.63
CA VAL A 50 -6.20 2.25 -18.73
C VAL A 50 -6.29 3.77 -18.81
N LYS A 51 -7.29 4.25 -19.55
CA LYS A 51 -7.66 5.66 -19.67
C LYS A 51 -8.99 5.91 -18.97
N VAL A 52 -9.01 6.85 -18.03
CA VAL A 52 -10.23 7.28 -17.35
C VAL A 52 -11.06 8.19 -18.26
N VAL A 53 -12.34 7.87 -18.45
CA VAL A 53 -13.25 8.60 -19.36
C VAL A 53 -14.20 9.53 -18.60
N ARG A 54 -14.62 9.12 -17.40
CA ARG A 54 -15.61 9.83 -16.59
C ARG A 54 -15.06 10.15 -15.20
N GLY A 55 -15.56 11.23 -14.60
CA GLY A 55 -15.16 11.71 -13.27
C GLY A 55 -14.07 12.77 -13.31
N ASN A 56 -13.52 13.09 -12.14
CA ASN A 56 -12.56 14.19 -11.96
C ASN A 56 -11.22 13.93 -12.65
N PHE A 57 -10.80 12.67 -12.74
CA PHE A 57 -9.52 12.25 -13.33
C PHE A 57 -9.64 11.93 -14.82
N LYS A 58 -10.53 12.63 -15.55
CA LYS A 58 -10.77 12.37 -16.97
C LYS A 58 -9.50 12.54 -17.80
N ASN A 59 -9.31 11.66 -18.78
CA ASN A 59 -8.14 11.56 -19.66
C ASN A 59 -6.82 11.16 -19.00
N HIS A 60 -6.84 10.85 -17.70
CA HIS A 60 -5.68 10.24 -17.04
C HIS A 60 -5.42 8.84 -17.60
N VAL A 61 -4.18 8.53 -17.97
CA VAL A 61 -3.77 7.24 -18.54
C VAL A 61 -2.66 6.67 -17.70
N ASP A 62 -2.92 5.53 -17.06
CA ASP A 62 -1.93 4.87 -16.20
C ASP A 62 -2.23 3.37 -16.04
N LYS A 63 -1.32 2.65 -15.40
CA LYS A 63 -1.48 1.22 -15.12
C LYS A 63 -2.45 0.98 -13.96
N VAL A 64 -3.13 -0.16 -14.00
CA VAL A 64 -3.97 -0.63 -12.90
C VAL A 64 -3.08 -1.27 -11.83
N ARG A 65 -3.09 -0.68 -10.63
CA ARG A 65 -2.34 -1.16 -9.46
C ARG A 65 -3.01 -2.40 -8.86
N GLU A 66 -4.29 -2.27 -8.52
CA GLU A 66 -5.06 -3.31 -7.84
C GLU A 66 -6.51 -3.37 -8.33
N VAL A 67 -7.10 -4.57 -8.24
CA VAL A 67 -8.50 -4.83 -8.57
C VAL A 67 -9.15 -5.48 -7.35
N ASP A 68 -10.05 -4.75 -6.69
CA ASP A 68 -10.83 -5.24 -5.56
C ASP A 68 -12.18 -5.79 -6.06
N LEU A 69 -12.33 -7.12 -5.97
CA LEU A 69 -13.54 -7.82 -6.40
C LEU A 69 -14.72 -7.56 -5.47
N VAL A 70 -14.46 -7.46 -4.15
CA VAL A 70 -15.49 -7.34 -3.12
C VAL A 70 -16.14 -5.96 -3.21
N LYS A 71 -15.31 -4.92 -3.32
CA LYS A 71 -15.80 -3.54 -3.49
C LYS A 71 -16.17 -3.20 -4.94
N GLN A 72 -15.84 -4.07 -5.89
CA GLN A 72 -16.10 -3.89 -7.33
C GLN A 72 -15.43 -2.65 -7.92
N VAL A 73 -14.20 -2.34 -7.49
CA VAL A 73 -13.45 -1.15 -7.88
C VAL A 73 -12.04 -1.50 -8.31
N ILE A 74 -11.45 -0.62 -9.10
CA ILE A 74 -10.05 -0.66 -9.53
C ILE A 74 -9.31 0.54 -8.99
N GLU A 75 -8.04 0.35 -8.67
CA GLU A 75 -7.10 1.40 -8.32
C GLU A 75 -6.15 1.62 -9.49
N VAL A 76 -6.08 2.86 -9.97
CA VAL A 76 -5.21 3.26 -11.08
C VAL A 76 -4.08 4.10 -10.51
N GLU A 77 -2.86 3.85 -11.01
CA GLU A 77 -1.69 4.66 -10.64
C GLU A 77 -1.92 6.13 -11.03
N GLY A 78 -1.38 7.07 -10.24
CA GLY A 78 -1.60 8.51 -10.43
C GLY A 78 -2.99 9.04 -10.03
N VAL A 79 -4.01 8.18 -9.89
CA VAL A 79 -5.34 8.58 -9.41
C VAL A 79 -5.38 8.53 -7.88
N VAL A 80 -4.86 9.59 -7.27
CA VAL A 80 -4.77 9.73 -5.81
C VAL A 80 -5.55 10.94 -5.30
N THR A 81 -6.00 10.86 -4.05
CA THR A 81 -6.57 11.98 -3.29
C THR A 81 -5.69 12.23 -2.07
N THR A 82 -5.40 13.49 -1.79
CA THR A 82 -4.65 13.91 -0.59
C THR A 82 -5.60 13.99 0.61
N LYS A 83 -5.22 13.35 1.71
CA LYS A 83 -5.87 13.53 3.01
C LYS A 83 -5.47 14.86 3.65
N VAL A 84 -6.14 15.22 4.74
CA VAL A 84 -5.82 16.42 5.55
C VAL A 84 -4.38 16.34 6.08
N ASP A 85 -3.92 15.14 6.44
CA ASP A 85 -2.57 14.88 6.93
C ASP A 85 -1.48 14.94 5.83
N GLY A 86 -1.85 15.30 4.59
CA GLY A 86 -0.94 15.36 3.44
C GLY A 86 -0.62 14.02 2.78
N SER A 87 -0.98 12.88 3.40
CA SER A 87 -0.80 11.54 2.83
C SER A 87 -1.65 11.32 1.56
N LYS A 88 -1.09 10.64 0.56
CA LYS A 88 -1.76 10.32 -0.71
C LYS A 88 -2.42 8.95 -0.64
N VAL A 89 -3.72 8.88 -0.88
CA VAL A 89 -4.50 7.63 -0.89
C VAL A 89 -5.06 7.38 -2.28
N PRO A 90 -5.00 6.13 -2.81
CA PRO A 90 -5.58 5.79 -4.09
C PRO A 90 -7.09 6.03 -4.08
N ARG A 91 -7.62 6.58 -5.17
CA ARG A 91 -9.05 6.79 -5.33
C ARG A 91 -9.64 5.57 -6.07
N PRO A 92 -10.62 4.85 -5.48
CA PRO A 92 -11.27 3.74 -6.16
C PRO A 92 -12.12 4.24 -7.33
N ILE A 93 -12.00 3.56 -8.47
CA ILE A 93 -12.74 3.84 -9.70
C ILE A 93 -13.50 2.59 -10.13
N HIS A 94 -14.74 2.73 -10.64
CA HIS A 94 -15.46 1.61 -11.25
C HIS A 94 -14.99 1.40 -12.70
N PRO A 95 -14.72 0.16 -13.17
CA PRO A 95 -14.14 -0.11 -14.49
C PRO A 95 -15.01 0.35 -15.67
N SER A 96 -16.32 0.56 -15.48
CA SER A 96 -17.19 1.13 -16.53
C SER A 96 -16.85 2.58 -16.90
N ASN A 97 -16.09 3.28 -16.06
CA ASN A 97 -15.67 4.66 -16.28
C ASN A 97 -14.32 4.77 -17.00
N VAL A 98 -13.81 3.64 -17.46
CA VAL A 98 -12.45 3.46 -17.93
C VAL A 98 -12.47 2.74 -19.28
N ILE A 99 -11.42 2.95 -20.08
CA ILE A 99 -11.15 2.24 -21.33
C ILE A 99 -9.75 1.65 -21.24
N ILE A 100 -9.58 0.38 -21.60
CA ILE A 100 -8.28 -0.27 -21.63
C ILE A 100 -7.56 0.15 -22.92
N THR A 101 -6.36 0.70 -22.77
CA THR A 101 -5.51 1.14 -23.88
C THR A 101 -4.43 0.11 -24.22
N LYS A 102 -3.90 -0.60 -23.22
CA LYS A 102 -2.94 -1.71 -23.40
C LYS A 102 -3.30 -2.87 -22.47
N LEU A 103 -3.23 -4.10 -22.99
CA LEU A 103 -3.52 -5.31 -22.25
C LEU A 103 -2.23 -5.94 -21.70
N ASN A 104 -2.30 -6.46 -20.48
CA ASN A 104 -1.30 -7.37 -19.95
C ASN A 104 -1.58 -8.80 -20.46
N LEU A 105 -0.62 -9.40 -21.16
CA LEU A 105 -0.71 -10.73 -21.80
C LEU A 105 0.23 -11.77 -21.18
N THR A 106 0.88 -11.46 -20.06
CA THR A 106 1.74 -12.41 -19.32
C THR A 106 1.00 -13.69 -18.92
N ASP A 107 -0.25 -13.59 -18.46
CA ASP A 107 -1.06 -14.76 -18.06
C ASP A 107 -1.50 -15.62 -19.27
N PRO A 108 -1.10 -16.90 -19.37
CA PRO A 108 -1.54 -17.80 -20.43
C PRO A 108 -3.06 -18.01 -20.47
N ARG A 109 -3.74 -18.04 -19.32
CA ARG A 109 -5.21 -18.26 -19.27
C ARG A 109 -5.99 -17.06 -19.78
N ARG A 110 -5.39 -15.87 -19.72
CA ARG A 110 -5.97 -14.65 -20.29
C ARG A 110 -5.83 -14.65 -21.80
N ARG A 111 -4.66 -15.06 -22.32
CA ARG A 111 -4.41 -15.22 -23.77
C ARG A 111 -5.37 -16.20 -24.42
N GLU A 112 -5.51 -17.40 -23.86
CA GLU A 112 -6.43 -18.43 -24.38
C GLU A 112 -7.87 -17.89 -24.53
N LYS A 113 -8.33 -17.07 -23.57
CA LYS A 113 -9.66 -16.45 -23.63
C LYS A 113 -9.77 -15.37 -24.70
N LEU A 114 -8.70 -14.64 -24.97
CA LEU A 114 -8.64 -13.60 -26.00
C LEU A 114 -8.55 -14.23 -27.39
N GLU A 115 -7.80 -15.32 -27.54
CA GLU A 115 -7.62 -16.05 -28.80
C GLU A 115 -8.88 -16.79 -29.28
N ARG A 116 -9.81 -17.09 -28.35
CA ARG A 116 -11.06 -17.76 -28.70
C ARG A 116 -11.87 -16.93 -29.70
N GLY A 117 -11.95 -17.42 -30.93
CA GLY A 117 -12.70 -16.84 -32.04
C GLY A 117 -11.87 -16.02 -33.03
N LEU A 118 -10.53 -16.03 -32.92
CA LEU A 118 -9.62 -15.30 -33.80
C LEU A 118 -8.94 -16.22 -34.83
N SER A 119 -8.41 -15.60 -35.91
CA SER A 119 -7.58 -16.27 -36.90
C SER A 119 -6.21 -16.66 -36.33
N GLU A 120 -5.57 -17.67 -36.94
CA GLU A 120 -4.25 -18.17 -36.52
C GLU A 120 -3.14 -17.09 -36.59
N GLU A 121 -3.27 -16.11 -37.47
CA GLU A 121 -2.33 -14.98 -37.59
C GLU A 121 -2.39 -14.08 -36.35
N ALA A 122 -3.60 -13.69 -35.94
CA ALA A 122 -3.79 -12.88 -34.74
C ALA A 122 -3.32 -13.62 -33.48
N LYS A 123 -3.48 -14.94 -33.40
CA LYS A 123 -2.96 -15.75 -32.30
C LYS A 123 -1.42 -15.67 -32.21
N LYS A 124 -0.73 -15.80 -33.34
CA LYS A 124 0.73 -15.67 -33.39
C LYS A 124 1.20 -14.28 -32.96
N GLU A 125 0.50 -13.23 -33.37
CA GLU A 125 0.83 -11.86 -32.94
C GLU A 125 0.67 -11.69 -31.42
N ILE A 126 -0.41 -12.22 -30.84
CA ILE A 126 -0.66 -12.19 -29.40
C ILE A 126 0.43 -12.96 -28.64
N GLU A 127 0.82 -14.13 -29.15
CA GLU A 127 1.88 -14.93 -28.53
C GLU A 127 3.25 -14.22 -28.57
N MET A 128 3.56 -13.56 -29.69
CA MET A 128 4.78 -12.77 -29.83
C MET A 128 4.79 -11.54 -28.92
N GLU A 129 3.66 -10.82 -28.82
CA GLU A 129 3.49 -9.69 -27.91
C GLU A 129 3.66 -10.12 -26.44
N ALA A 130 3.09 -11.27 -26.08
CA ALA A 130 3.23 -11.84 -24.75
C ALA A 130 4.67 -12.26 -24.43
N LYS A 131 5.38 -12.88 -25.39
CA LYS A 131 6.80 -13.23 -25.20
C LYS A 131 7.65 -11.99 -24.95
N ARG A 132 7.41 -10.91 -25.70
CA ARG A 132 8.07 -9.60 -25.49
C ARG A 132 7.79 -9.03 -24.11
N GLN A 133 6.54 -9.04 -23.66
CA GLN A 133 6.17 -8.56 -22.31
C GLN A 133 6.86 -9.37 -21.21
N ILE A 134 6.89 -10.70 -21.34
CA ILE A 134 7.56 -11.59 -20.37
C ILE A 134 9.07 -11.34 -20.34
N GLU A 135 9.70 -11.14 -21.51
CA GLU A 135 11.12 -10.83 -21.60
C GLU A 135 11.45 -9.45 -21.01
N GLU A 136 10.62 -8.44 -21.28
CA GLU A 136 10.75 -7.10 -20.70
C GLU A 136 10.61 -7.12 -19.18
N GLU A 137 9.62 -7.85 -18.63
CA GLU A 137 9.48 -8.02 -17.18
C GLU A 137 10.69 -8.73 -16.56
N ARG A 138 11.25 -9.75 -17.22
CA ARG A 138 12.46 -10.44 -16.73
C ARG A 138 13.68 -9.51 -16.70
N LEU A 139 13.88 -8.72 -17.74
CA LEU A 139 14.97 -7.74 -17.80
C LEU A 139 14.79 -6.64 -16.74
N GLU A 140 13.56 -6.18 -16.50
CA GLU A 140 13.27 -5.23 -15.41
C GLU A 140 13.57 -5.83 -14.03
N GLU A 141 13.22 -7.10 -13.80
CA GLU A 141 13.53 -7.80 -12.55
C GLU A 141 15.04 -7.98 -12.35
N GLU A 142 15.79 -8.33 -13.40
CA GLU A 142 17.25 -8.42 -13.36
C GLU A 142 17.89 -7.07 -13.01
N ARG A 143 17.43 -5.99 -13.65
CA ARG A 143 17.90 -4.62 -13.35
C ARG A 143 17.59 -4.21 -11.90
N ARG A 144 16.40 -4.55 -11.38
CA ARG A 144 16.05 -4.28 -9.98
C ARG A 144 16.93 -5.07 -9.01
N LYS A 145 17.20 -6.35 -9.29
CA LYS A 145 18.12 -7.18 -8.48
C LYS A 145 19.55 -6.65 -8.51
N GLU A 146 20.03 -6.20 -9.67
CA GLU A 146 21.35 -5.56 -9.78
C GLU A 146 21.40 -4.25 -8.98
N GLU A 147 20.36 -3.43 -9.04
CA GLU A 147 20.28 -2.18 -8.28
C GLU A 147 20.21 -2.44 -6.77
N GLU A 148 19.41 -3.42 -6.34
CA GLU A 148 19.34 -3.86 -4.94
C GLU A 148 20.69 -4.43 -4.47
N ALA A 149 21.37 -5.22 -5.30
CA ALA A 149 22.70 -5.74 -4.99
C ALA A 149 23.74 -4.62 -4.88
N ARG A 150 23.68 -3.60 -5.76
CA ARG A 150 24.55 -2.40 -5.66
C ARG A 150 24.26 -1.62 -4.39
N LYS A 151 22.99 -1.36 -4.07
CA LYS A 151 22.59 -0.69 -2.81
C LYS A 151 23.01 -1.47 -1.58
N ALA A 152 22.91 -2.80 -1.61
CA ALA A 152 23.35 -3.67 -0.53
C ALA A 152 24.87 -3.71 -0.39
N ALA A 153 25.63 -3.62 -1.49
CA ALA A 153 27.09 -3.49 -1.46
C ALA A 153 27.52 -2.12 -0.91
N GLU A 154 26.91 -1.03 -1.38
CA GLU A 154 27.15 0.33 -0.88
C GLU A 154 26.81 0.47 0.62
N ALA A 155 25.70 -0.14 1.07
CA ALA A 155 25.34 -0.17 2.48
C ALA A 155 26.30 -1.00 3.35
N LYS A 156 26.99 -2.00 2.77
CA LYS A 156 28.03 -2.78 3.48
C LYS A 156 29.35 -2.01 3.53
N GLU A 157 29.74 -1.35 2.45
CA GLU A 157 30.94 -0.51 2.37
C GLU A 157 30.84 0.67 3.34
N ALA A 158 29.67 1.32 3.45
CA ALA A 158 29.41 2.37 4.44
C ALA A 158 29.42 1.88 5.91
N GLN A 159 29.32 0.57 6.16
CA GLN A 159 29.43 -0.03 7.49
C GLN A 159 30.84 -0.55 7.82
N GLU A 160 31.70 -0.76 6.82
CA GLU A 160 33.12 -1.13 7.00
C GLU A 160 34.05 0.09 7.16
N GLU A 161 33.71 1.26 6.60
CA GLU A 161 34.50 2.50 6.77
C GLU A 161 34.65 3.05 8.23
N PRO A 162 33.76 2.81 9.21
CA PRO A 162 33.99 3.29 10.58
C PRO A 162 35.00 2.44 11.39
N GLU A 163 35.41 1.25 10.95
CA GLU A 163 36.39 0.42 11.70
C GLU A 163 37.85 0.81 11.42
N GLU A 164 38.20 1.37 10.26
CA GLU A 164 39.58 1.78 9.97
C GLU A 164 39.99 3.12 10.61
N GLN A 165 39.03 3.93 11.06
CA GLN A 165 39.30 5.21 11.73
C GLN A 165 39.43 5.08 13.26
N GLN A 166 38.97 3.98 13.86
CA GLN A 166 39.08 3.75 15.31
C GLN A 166 40.35 2.98 15.72
N ALA A 167 41.05 2.34 14.78
CA ALA A 167 42.28 1.59 15.07
C ALA A 167 43.57 2.45 15.18
N LYS A 168 43.47 3.79 15.04
CA LYS A 168 44.65 4.70 15.08
C LYS A 168 44.77 5.61 16.30
N GLN A 169 43.86 5.56 17.29
CA GLN A 169 44.06 6.27 18.55
C GLN A 169 43.54 5.47 19.75
N PRO A 170 44.45 4.75 20.43
CA PRO A 170 44.46 4.82 21.89
C PRO A 170 45.90 4.85 22.43
N GLU A 171 46.54 6.02 22.46
CA GLU A 171 47.76 6.21 23.29
C GLU A 171 47.79 7.51 24.12
N GLU A 172 46.85 8.46 23.99
CA GLU A 172 46.98 9.76 24.70
C GLU A 172 46.07 10.00 25.93
N LYS A 173 45.25 9.03 26.37
CA LYS A 173 44.32 9.24 27.51
C LYS A 173 44.63 8.44 28.77
N ALA A 174 45.91 8.22 29.09
CA ALA A 174 46.32 7.50 30.31
C ALA A 174 47.20 8.30 31.28
N ALA A 175 47.38 9.62 31.11
CA ALA A 175 48.39 10.37 31.86
C ALA A 175 47.89 11.45 32.83
N GLU A 176 46.58 11.72 32.98
CA GLU A 176 46.14 12.94 33.69
C GLU A 176 45.25 12.73 34.93
N GLU A 177 45.17 11.52 35.49
CA GLU A 177 44.35 11.27 36.69
C GLU A 177 45.09 10.43 37.74
N ALA A 178 46.11 11.01 38.37
CA ALA A 178 46.59 10.64 39.70
C ALA A 178 47.54 11.73 40.24
N VAL A 179 47.46 12.02 41.56
CA VAL A 179 48.25 12.98 42.40
C VAL A 179 47.59 14.37 42.49
N GLU A 180 47.14 14.95 43.62
CA GLU A 180 47.12 14.67 45.07
C GLU A 180 46.21 15.75 45.75
N GLU A 181 45.59 15.43 46.90
CA GLU A 181 45.11 16.35 47.94
C GLU A 181 45.68 15.84 49.29
N PRO A 182 45.65 16.54 50.45
CA PRO A 182 45.50 17.98 50.77
C PRO A 182 46.42 18.48 51.96
N GLU A 183 46.35 19.76 52.37
CA GLU A 183 46.31 20.24 53.80
C GLU A 183 46.42 21.79 53.98
N GLY A 184 45.60 22.39 54.89
CA GLY A 184 45.90 23.66 55.61
C GLY A 184 44.83 24.81 55.60
N LYS A 185 44.26 25.15 56.77
CA LYS A 185 43.21 26.21 57.06
C LYS A 185 43.82 27.62 57.40
N PRO A 186 43.06 28.65 57.91
CA PRO A 186 42.13 29.58 57.23
C PRO A 186 42.35 31.09 57.61
N GLU A 187 41.76 32.07 56.90
CA GLU A 187 41.53 33.42 57.48
C GLU A 187 40.35 34.19 56.85
N LYS A 188 39.76 35.11 57.64
CA LYS A 188 38.46 35.82 57.51
C LYS A 188 38.67 37.28 57.05
N VAL A 189 37.62 37.93 56.51
CA VAL A 189 37.06 39.29 56.86
C VAL A 189 36.27 39.92 55.66
N GLU A 190 34.99 40.27 55.92
CA GLU A 190 34.13 41.46 55.56
C GLU A 190 34.45 42.33 54.30
N GLU A 191 33.56 43.05 53.59
CA GLU A 191 32.15 43.52 53.69
C GLU A 191 31.75 44.26 52.36
N VAL A 192 30.44 44.33 52.04
CA VAL A 192 29.63 45.52 51.57
C VAL A 192 29.62 46.07 50.10
N LYS A 193 28.39 46.10 49.52
CA LYS A 193 27.70 47.02 48.54
C LYS A 193 28.33 47.26 47.15
N GLU A 194 27.65 47.57 46.04
CA GLU A 194 26.38 48.27 45.75
C GLU A 194 25.91 48.00 44.29
N LYS A 195 24.73 48.53 43.93
CA LYS A 195 23.89 48.35 42.72
C LYS A 195 24.40 49.01 41.43
N THR A 196 23.95 48.50 40.26
CA THR A 196 23.34 49.20 39.07
C THR A 196 23.05 48.15 37.98
N GLU A 197 21.78 47.84 37.65
CA GLU A 197 20.97 48.40 36.54
C GLU A 197 21.57 48.23 35.12
N GLU A 198 21.02 47.31 34.31
CA GLU A 198 20.49 47.56 32.96
C GLU A 198 20.02 46.24 32.28
N GLU A 199 18.73 46.18 31.92
CA GLU A 199 18.15 45.39 30.83
C GLU A 199 17.42 46.41 29.91
N PRO A 200 16.99 46.12 28.66
CA PRO A 200 16.85 44.81 28.01
C PRO A 200 17.30 44.76 26.51
N GLY A 201 17.30 43.56 25.94
CA GLY A 201 17.32 43.34 24.49
C GLY A 201 16.60 42.03 24.13
N GLU A 202 15.37 42.17 23.66
CA GLU A 202 14.47 41.13 23.08
C GLU A 202 15.18 40.31 21.97
N ALA A 203 14.86 39.04 21.67
CA ALA A 203 13.53 38.46 21.54
C ALA A 203 13.55 36.92 21.56
N GLU A 204 12.53 36.34 22.22
CA GLU A 204 11.61 35.28 21.74
C GLU A 204 12.15 34.21 20.77
N SER A 205 12.00 32.89 20.97
CA SER A 205 10.81 32.17 21.45
C SER A 205 11.04 30.64 21.53
N LYS A 206 10.21 30.00 22.38
CA LYS A 206 9.60 28.64 22.28
C LYS A 206 10.31 27.41 22.90
N GLU A 207 9.87 27.11 24.14
CA GLU A 207 9.32 25.80 24.58
C GLU A 207 8.51 25.11 23.47
N GLU A 208 8.44 23.78 23.30
CA GLU A 208 8.56 22.56 24.15
C GLU A 208 8.56 21.35 23.15
N PRO A 209 8.56 20.03 23.52
CA PRO A 209 8.60 19.38 24.83
C PRO A 209 9.55 18.16 24.94
N GLU A 210 9.67 17.67 26.17
CA GLU A 210 10.30 16.40 26.57
C GLU A 210 9.62 15.16 25.96
N PRO A 211 10.35 14.06 25.71
CA PRO A 211 9.76 12.80 25.27
C PRO A 211 9.12 12.02 26.44
N VAL A 212 7.82 11.79 26.33
CA VAL A 212 7.01 10.94 27.21
C VAL A 212 7.39 9.46 27.02
N GLU A 213 7.58 8.78 28.15
CA GLU A 213 7.88 7.36 28.31
C GLU A 213 6.86 6.41 27.63
N GLU A 214 7.37 5.29 27.10
CA GLU A 214 6.59 4.14 26.63
C GLU A 214 5.87 3.42 27.80
N PRO A 215 4.57 3.09 27.70
CA PRO A 215 3.95 2.18 28.65
C PRO A 215 4.22 0.71 28.30
N LYS A 216 4.60 0.00 29.36
CA LYS A 216 4.92 -1.43 29.45
C LYS A 216 3.72 -2.32 29.11
N LYS A 217 4.04 -3.49 28.52
CA LYS A 217 3.24 -4.74 28.51
C LYS A 217 2.54 -4.97 29.85
N ALA A 218 1.23 -4.78 29.92
CA ALA A 218 0.34 -5.37 30.93
C ALA A 218 -1.16 -5.09 30.61
N GLU A 219 -1.62 -5.35 29.39
CA GLU A 219 -3.06 -5.37 29.07
C GLU A 219 -3.32 -6.43 27.98
N GLU A 220 -3.07 -7.70 28.32
CA GLU A 220 -3.39 -8.84 27.45
C GLU A 220 -4.25 -9.90 28.18
N GLU A 221 -4.81 -9.56 29.35
CA GLU A 221 -5.47 -10.56 30.22
C GLU A 221 -6.92 -10.19 30.64
N GLN A 222 -7.57 -9.22 30.00
CA GLN A 222 -8.96 -8.83 30.34
C GLN A 222 -9.96 -8.79 29.19
N VAL A 223 -9.63 -9.37 28.02
CA VAL A 223 -10.59 -9.46 26.89
C VAL A 223 -10.98 -10.91 26.53
N GLU A 224 -10.38 -11.91 27.17
CA GLU A 224 -10.76 -13.33 26.95
C GLU A 224 -11.96 -13.80 27.79
N GLU A 225 -12.44 -13.03 28.79
CA GLU A 225 -13.55 -13.47 29.66
C GLU A 225 -14.95 -13.12 29.12
N GLU A 226 -15.08 -12.27 28.09
CA GLU A 226 -16.39 -11.94 27.47
C GLU A 226 -16.77 -12.82 26.26
N ALA A 227 -15.90 -13.76 25.85
CA ALA A 227 -16.13 -14.60 24.67
C ALA A 227 -16.84 -15.94 24.94
N GLU A 228 -16.98 -16.38 26.20
CA GLU A 228 -17.60 -17.67 26.54
C GLU A 228 -19.06 -17.60 27.05
N GLY A 229 -19.61 -16.41 27.31
CA GLY A 229 -20.95 -16.26 27.89
C GLY A 229 -22.14 -16.28 26.91
N LYS A 230 -21.92 -16.32 25.59
CA LYS A 230 -23.00 -16.11 24.59
C LYS A 230 -23.37 -17.34 23.74
N LYS A 231 -22.90 -18.54 24.10
CA LYS A 231 -23.18 -19.81 23.39
C LYS A 231 -24.15 -20.76 24.08
N LYS A 232 -24.84 -20.32 25.13
CA LYS A 232 -25.93 -21.08 25.75
C LYS A 232 -27.08 -20.11 25.96
N ASP A 233 -28.06 -20.15 25.06
CA ASP A 233 -29.50 -20.14 25.37
C ASP A 233 -30.33 -19.75 24.13
N GLY A 234 -31.22 -20.68 23.75
CA GLY A 234 -32.39 -20.45 22.89
C GLY A 234 -32.16 -20.69 21.39
N GLY A 235 -32.76 -21.67 20.72
CA GLY A 235 -33.80 -22.61 21.09
C GLY A 235 -34.12 -23.48 19.87
N ALA A 236 -34.43 -24.75 20.13
CA ALA A 236 -34.96 -25.68 19.16
C ALA A 236 -36.46 -25.41 18.89
N ALA A 237 -36.92 -25.81 17.69
CA ALA A 237 -38.29 -25.88 17.14
C ALA A 237 -38.44 -24.97 15.90
N GLU A 238 -39.00 -25.36 14.75
CA GLU A 238 -39.66 -26.58 14.29
C GLU A 238 -39.72 -26.50 12.75
N ASP A 239 -39.50 -27.63 12.08
CA ASP A 239 -39.72 -27.80 10.65
C ASP A 239 -41.23 -27.70 10.33
N LEU A 240 -41.66 -26.61 9.69
CA LEU A 240 -42.99 -26.51 9.09
C LEU A 240 -42.90 -26.47 7.57
N ASN A 241 -43.00 -27.69 7.03
CA ASN A 241 -43.81 -28.08 5.88
C ASN A 241 -43.92 -27.14 4.68
N ASN A 242 -43.32 -27.62 3.59
CA ASN A 242 -43.86 -27.55 2.23
C ASN A 242 -45.37 -27.84 2.22
N LYS A 243 -46.19 -26.81 2.01
CA LYS A 243 -47.49 -26.85 1.33
C LYS A 243 -47.81 -25.44 0.88
N ASP A 244 -48.50 -25.34 -0.25
CA ASP A 244 -49.04 -24.12 -0.87
C ASP A 244 -48.15 -23.46 -1.93
N ILE A 245 -47.86 -24.25 -2.99
CA ILE A 245 -47.75 -23.73 -4.36
C ILE A 245 -48.94 -24.30 -5.13
N GLU A 246 -50.06 -23.59 -5.11
CA GLU A 246 -51.13 -23.63 -6.12
C GLU A 246 -52.10 -22.47 -5.85
N GLY A 247 -52.21 -21.55 -6.81
CA GLY A 247 -52.99 -20.32 -6.74
C GLY A 247 -52.45 -19.23 -7.66
#